data_AF-A0A6I8N4G8-F1
#
_entry.id   AF-A0A6I8N4G8-F1
#
_cell.length_a   1.000
_cell.length_b   1.000
_cell.length_c   1.000
_cell.angle_alpha   90.00
_cell.angle_beta   90.00
_cell.angle_gamma   90.00
#
_symmetry.space_group_name_H-M   'P 1'
#
loop_
_entity.id
_entity.type
_entity.pdbx_description
1 polymer ?
#
loop_
_entity_poly.entity_id
_entity_poly.type
_entity_poly.pdbx_seq_one_letter_code
_entity_poly.pdbx_strand_id
1 'polypeptide(L)'
;MPLGLLARKKGRAKDRARLVGSGPGSGPGSGPGSGPGSGPGSGPGSGPGSGPGAPPGPGQRPLVFHGQLAHGSATARLHPFDNIQQLYCSIAQAFHIDPSQILFCTLNTPKINMEKLLGSQIGLEDFIFAHVKGIKKEVSIYKSEDSLGFTITDNGVGRAFIKRIKEGSLVDAAKTICEGDHIELINGKNIVGLRHFEVAKMLKELEKDQTFTLTLIEPKKAFEIEPRAVDGNSSGGKISRGRGTLRLRSKGPATVEELPSETEEKAIKKLDDLLELYMGIRDIELAATMFEAGKDKKNPDEFAVALDEVVGDFAFPDEFVFDVWGAIGDAKQGRLQ
;
A
#
# COMPACT_ATOMS: atom_id res chain seq x y z
N MET A 1 60.26 2.65 -12.14
CA MET A 1 60.76 2.65 -13.53
C MET A 1 59.59 2.36 -14.46
N PRO A 2 59.05 3.37 -15.16
CA PRO A 2 57.99 3.21 -16.14
C PRO A 2 58.59 2.98 -17.54
N LEU A 3 57.93 2.16 -18.36
CA LEU A 3 58.17 2.09 -19.81
C LEU A 3 57.02 2.80 -20.52
N GLY A 4 57.36 3.90 -21.20
CA GLY A 4 56.46 4.64 -22.07
C GLY A 4 56.51 4.15 -23.52
N LEU A 5 56.03 5.03 -24.42
CA LEU A 5 55.87 4.95 -25.89
C LEU A 5 54.52 4.31 -26.32
N LEU A 6 53.71 4.88 -27.22
CA LEU A 6 53.90 5.92 -28.24
C LEU A 6 52.53 6.49 -28.65
N ALA A 7 52.49 7.78 -28.97
CA ALA A 7 51.40 8.42 -29.70
C ALA A 7 51.45 8.07 -31.20
N ARG A 8 50.27 7.97 -31.86
CA ARG A 8 50.14 8.32 -33.29
C ARG A 8 48.69 8.64 -33.68
N LYS A 9 48.58 9.56 -34.64
CA LYS A 9 47.44 10.41 -35.02
C LYS A 9 46.89 9.98 -36.38
N LYS A 10 45.62 10.35 -36.65
CA LYS A 10 44.92 10.55 -37.94
C LYS A 10 44.40 9.34 -38.74
N GLY A 11 43.11 9.42 -39.10
CA GLY A 11 42.51 8.75 -40.26
C GLY A 11 41.02 9.09 -40.37
N ARG A 12 40.63 9.77 -41.46
CA ARG A 12 39.32 10.39 -41.73
C ARG A 12 38.34 9.41 -42.39
N ALA A 13 37.06 9.55 -42.06
CA ALA A 13 35.85 9.49 -42.91
C ALA A 13 35.67 8.40 -43.98
N LYS A 14 34.50 7.73 -43.95
CA LYS A 14 33.66 7.56 -45.16
C LYS A 14 32.19 7.33 -44.79
N ASP A 15 31.47 8.44 -44.74
CA ASP A 15 30.01 8.49 -44.87
C ASP A 15 29.67 8.52 -46.38
N ARG A 16 28.75 7.67 -46.83
CA ARG A 16 28.09 7.74 -48.15
C ARG A 16 26.62 8.08 -47.83
N ALA A 17 26.10 9.29 -48.00
CA ALA A 17 25.88 10.05 -49.25
C ALA A 17 25.21 9.13 -50.32
N ARG A 18 24.00 9.38 -50.82
CA ARG A 18 23.46 10.62 -51.43
C ARG A 18 21.96 10.42 -51.72
N LEU A 19 21.07 11.39 -51.43
CA LEU A 19 20.65 12.57 -52.27
C LEU A 19 19.79 12.14 -53.49
N VAL A 20 18.69 12.78 -53.92
CA VAL A 20 18.12 14.14 -53.82
C VAL A 20 16.69 14.05 -54.37
N GLY A 21 15.66 14.70 -53.80
CA GLY A 21 15.21 16.10 -54.07
C GLY A 21 14.34 16.15 -55.34
N SER A 22 13.33 16.99 -55.55
CA SER A 22 12.92 18.28 -54.98
C SER A 22 11.49 18.55 -55.52
N GLY A 23 10.63 19.33 -54.82
CA GLY A 23 9.29 19.76 -55.32
C GLY A 23 9.35 20.80 -56.45
N PRO A 24 8.43 21.79 -56.56
CA PRO A 24 6.99 21.85 -56.25
C PRO A 24 6.14 22.50 -57.40
N GLY A 25 4.82 22.67 -57.23
CA GLY A 25 3.96 23.62 -57.99
C GLY A 25 2.70 23.00 -58.62
N SER A 26 1.48 23.38 -58.21
CA SER A 26 0.58 24.45 -58.77
C SER A 26 -0.60 23.84 -59.56
N GLY A 27 -1.86 24.20 -59.24
CA GLY A 27 -3.12 23.70 -59.87
C GLY A 27 -3.39 24.21 -61.30
N PRO A 28 -4.65 24.39 -61.82
CA PRO A 28 -5.98 24.06 -61.29
C PRO A 28 -6.96 23.37 -62.31
N GLY A 29 -8.19 23.03 -61.86
CA GLY A 29 -9.42 23.25 -62.65
C GLY A 29 -10.19 22.07 -63.26
N SER A 30 -11.48 21.97 -62.90
CA SER A 30 -12.69 21.76 -63.75
C SER A 30 -13.62 20.59 -63.33
N GLY A 31 -14.86 20.92 -62.91
CA GLY A 31 -16.02 20.00 -62.78
C GLY A 31 -16.70 19.71 -64.14
N PRO A 32 -18.01 19.32 -64.25
CA PRO A 32 -19.11 19.34 -63.25
C PRO A 32 -20.13 18.15 -63.26
N GLY A 33 -21.12 18.20 -62.34
CA GLY A 33 -22.52 17.67 -62.44
C GLY A 33 -22.73 16.19 -62.06
N SER A 34 -23.65 15.75 -61.18
CA SER A 34 -25.07 16.14 -61.02
C SER A 34 -25.63 15.63 -59.66
N GLY A 35 -26.51 16.39 -58.98
CA GLY A 35 -27.29 15.93 -57.80
C GLY A 35 -28.65 15.30 -58.19
N PRO A 36 -29.69 15.25 -57.31
CA PRO A 36 -29.74 15.32 -55.84
C PRO A 36 -30.63 14.21 -55.19
N GLY A 37 -30.68 14.10 -53.84
CA GLY A 37 -31.68 13.27 -53.16
C GLY A 37 -31.55 13.12 -51.63
N SER A 38 -32.18 14.06 -50.90
CA SER A 38 -33.04 13.87 -49.71
C SER A 38 -32.57 13.12 -48.45
N GLY A 39 -32.58 13.83 -47.30
CA GLY A 39 -33.06 13.31 -46.01
C GLY A 39 -32.11 13.41 -44.80
N PRO A 40 -32.49 14.10 -43.70
CA PRO A 40 -31.67 14.23 -42.49
C PRO A 40 -31.98 13.11 -41.48
N GLY A 41 -30.94 12.52 -40.90
CA GLY A 41 -31.05 11.52 -39.83
C GLY A 41 -30.06 11.84 -38.72
N SER A 42 -30.53 12.55 -37.69
CA SER A 42 -29.83 12.81 -36.45
C SER A 42 -29.73 11.53 -35.62
N GLY A 43 -28.51 11.08 -35.29
CA GLY A 43 -28.26 10.02 -34.31
C GLY A 43 -27.16 10.48 -33.35
N PRO A 44 -27.38 10.48 -32.02
CA PRO A 44 -26.37 10.94 -31.08
C PRO A 44 -25.30 9.88 -30.87
N GLY A 45 -24.05 10.33 -30.82
CA GLY A 45 -22.88 9.51 -30.57
C GLY A 45 -22.86 8.95 -29.15
N SER A 46 -22.54 7.67 -29.05
CA SER A 46 -22.28 6.95 -27.81
C SER A 46 -20.89 7.31 -27.27
N GLY A 47 -20.79 8.36 -26.48
CA GLY A 47 -19.66 8.57 -25.57
C GLY A 47 -19.88 7.81 -24.26
N PRO A 48 -18.84 7.28 -23.59
CA PRO A 48 -18.99 6.71 -22.26
C PRO A 48 -19.09 7.86 -21.26
N GLY A 49 -20.32 8.30 -20.99
CA GLY A 49 -20.62 9.25 -19.93
C GLY A 49 -20.51 8.58 -18.56
N SER A 50 -19.54 9.01 -17.76
CA SER A 50 -19.45 8.75 -16.33
C SER A 50 -20.63 9.41 -15.62
N GLY A 51 -21.73 8.69 -15.42
CA GLY A 51 -22.84 9.11 -14.57
C GLY A 51 -22.50 8.89 -13.08
N PRO A 52 -23.09 9.68 -12.16
CA PRO A 52 -22.97 9.44 -10.72
C PRO A 52 -23.61 8.08 -10.38
N GLY A 53 -22.94 7.29 -9.55
CA GLY A 53 -23.37 5.96 -9.14
C GLY A 53 -24.82 5.92 -8.63
N ALA A 54 -25.51 4.82 -8.92
CA ALA A 54 -26.88 4.58 -8.49
C ALA A 54 -27.05 4.76 -6.97
N PRO A 55 -28.18 5.31 -6.49
CA PRO A 55 -28.43 5.46 -5.07
C PRO A 55 -28.58 4.07 -4.41
N PRO A 56 -28.15 3.90 -3.14
CA PRO A 56 -28.31 2.65 -2.43
C PRO A 56 -29.80 2.29 -2.29
N GLY A 57 -30.12 1.02 -2.55
CA GLY A 57 -31.48 0.50 -2.46
C GLY A 57 -32.11 0.67 -1.07
N PRO A 58 -33.45 0.69 -0.97
CA PRO A 58 -34.15 0.93 0.29
C PRO A 58 -33.92 -0.24 1.25
N GLY A 59 -33.14 -0.02 2.32
CA GLY A 59 -33.04 -0.98 3.44
C GLY A 59 -31.73 -1.02 4.22
N GLN A 60 -30.61 -0.52 3.68
CA GLN A 60 -29.34 -0.51 4.40
C GLN A 60 -29.12 0.85 5.06
N ARG A 61 -29.13 0.89 6.40
CA ARG A 61 -28.69 2.08 7.14
C ARG A 61 -27.23 2.35 6.75
N PRO A 62 -26.84 3.61 6.47
CA PRO A 62 -25.45 3.91 6.15
C PRO A 62 -24.57 3.48 7.32
N LEU A 63 -23.48 2.78 7.01
CA LEU A 63 -22.48 2.40 8.00
C LEU A 63 -21.89 3.67 8.60
N VAL A 64 -21.82 3.72 9.93
CA VAL A 64 -21.33 4.89 10.66
C VAL A 64 -20.12 4.48 11.48
N PHE A 65 -18.97 5.03 11.12
CA PHE A 65 -17.75 4.89 11.89
C PHE A 65 -17.49 6.18 12.68
N HIS A 66 -16.80 6.01 13.81
CA HIS A 66 -16.35 7.11 14.65
C HIS A 66 -14.84 7.06 14.74
N GLY A 67 -14.23 8.22 14.94
CA GLY A 67 -12.79 8.28 15.14
C GLY A 67 -12.31 9.47 15.93
N GLN A 68 -11.02 9.43 16.24
CA GLN A 68 -10.24 10.48 16.90
C GLN A 68 -8.84 10.57 16.28
N LEU A 69 -8.19 11.71 16.45
CA LEU A 69 -6.74 11.79 16.28
C LEU A 69 -6.08 11.11 17.48
N ALA A 70 -5.10 10.24 17.21
CA ALA A 70 -4.45 9.41 18.23
C ALA A 70 -3.74 10.22 19.34
N HIS A 71 -3.34 11.46 19.04
CA HIS A 71 -2.72 12.36 20.01
C HIS A 71 -3.72 13.14 20.87
N GLY A 72 -5.02 12.92 20.68
CA GLY A 72 -6.11 13.58 21.39
C GLY A 72 -6.89 14.54 20.51
N SER A 73 -8.18 14.28 20.36
CA SER A 73 -9.16 15.19 19.75
C SER A 73 -10.56 14.88 20.31
N ALA A 74 -11.54 15.72 20.01
CA ALA A 74 -12.94 15.32 20.15
C ALA A 74 -13.23 14.11 19.25
N THR A 75 -14.22 13.28 19.64
CA THR A 75 -14.73 12.23 18.75
C THR A 75 -15.47 12.86 17.58
N ALA A 76 -15.15 12.42 16.37
CA ALA A 76 -15.87 12.82 15.17
C ALA A 76 -16.57 11.63 14.52
N ARG A 77 -17.72 11.89 13.91
CA ARG A 77 -18.40 10.94 13.04
C ARG A 77 -17.78 11.03 11.65
N LEU A 78 -17.39 9.89 11.09
CA LEU A 78 -16.82 9.82 9.76
C LEU A 78 -17.92 9.76 8.70
N HIS A 79 -17.70 10.45 7.58
CA HIS A 79 -18.50 10.29 6.37
C HIS A 79 -18.29 8.90 5.77
N PRO A 80 -19.29 8.35 5.05
CA PRO A 80 -19.15 7.06 4.36
C PRO A 80 -17.93 7.00 3.44
N PHE A 81 -17.30 5.83 3.36
CA PHE A 81 -16.13 5.56 2.53
C PHE A 81 -16.19 4.12 2.01
N ASP A 82 -15.70 3.93 0.78
CA ASP A 82 -15.66 2.62 0.09
C ASP A 82 -14.23 2.12 -0.13
N ASN A 83 -13.22 2.91 0.23
CA ASN A 83 -11.81 2.55 0.11
C ASN A 83 -10.95 3.36 1.10
N ILE A 84 -9.68 2.95 1.22
CA ILE A 84 -8.72 3.54 2.16
C ILE A 84 -8.45 5.02 1.90
N GLN A 85 -8.46 5.44 0.63
CA GLN A 85 -8.25 6.84 0.25
C GLN A 85 -9.43 7.71 0.71
N GLN A 86 -10.67 7.25 0.49
CA GLN A 86 -11.87 7.92 0.97
C GLN A 86 -11.95 7.92 2.50
N LEU A 87 -11.50 6.86 3.17
CA LEU A 87 -11.39 6.84 4.63
C LEU A 87 -10.48 7.97 5.13
N TYR A 88 -9.27 8.11 4.58
CA TYR A 88 -8.38 9.20 4.98
C TYR A 88 -8.93 10.58 4.63
N CYS A 89 -9.60 10.75 3.49
CA CYS A 89 -10.31 11.99 3.17
C CYS A 89 -11.43 12.30 4.18
N SER A 90 -12.19 11.28 4.59
CA SER A 90 -13.27 11.40 5.57
C SER A 90 -12.75 11.82 6.95
N ILE A 91 -11.66 11.20 7.41
CA ILE A 91 -10.95 11.59 8.65
C ILE A 91 -10.42 13.03 8.52
N ALA A 92 -9.74 13.35 7.42
CA ALA A 92 -9.15 14.66 7.19
C ALA A 92 -10.20 15.79 7.22
N GLN A 93 -11.35 15.57 6.57
CA GLN A 93 -12.49 16.49 6.60
C GLN A 93 -13.06 16.64 8.01
N ALA A 94 -13.25 15.55 8.74
CA ALA A 94 -13.81 15.56 10.09
C ALA A 94 -12.94 16.32 11.10
N PHE A 95 -11.63 16.35 10.91
CA PHE A 95 -10.66 17.00 11.80
C PHE A 95 -10.04 18.28 11.24
N HIS A 96 -10.48 18.74 10.06
CA HIS A 96 -9.94 19.93 9.39
C HIS A 96 -8.41 19.90 9.22
N ILE A 97 -7.88 18.73 8.84
CA ILE A 97 -6.46 18.55 8.51
C ILE A 97 -6.31 18.16 7.04
N ASP A 98 -5.10 18.32 6.49
CA ASP A 98 -4.81 17.80 5.15
C ASP A 98 -4.66 16.26 5.19
N PRO A 99 -5.20 15.50 4.21
CA PRO A 99 -5.06 14.04 4.18
C PRO A 99 -3.60 13.57 4.19
N SER A 100 -2.66 14.42 3.75
CA SER A 100 -1.23 14.13 3.81
C SER A 100 -0.63 14.12 5.22
N GLN A 101 -1.36 14.66 6.19
CA GLN A 101 -0.96 14.61 7.59
C GLN A 101 -1.20 13.24 8.23
N ILE A 102 -2.08 12.41 7.68
CA ILE A 102 -2.40 11.10 8.26
C ILE A 102 -1.32 10.10 7.84
N LEU A 103 -0.64 9.50 8.82
CA LEU A 103 0.37 8.46 8.62
C LEU A 103 -0.30 7.10 8.46
N PHE A 104 -1.06 6.66 9.45
CA PHE A 104 -1.79 5.39 9.46
C PHE A 104 -2.94 5.45 10.47
N CYS A 105 -3.74 4.39 10.54
CA CYS A 105 -4.81 4.25 11.54
C CYS A 105 -4.62 3.00 12.38
N THR A 106 -5.05 3.06 13.64
CA THR A 106 -5.24 1.89 14.50
C THR A 106 -6.71 1.75 14.88
N LEU A 107 -7.15 0.52 15.12
CA LEU A 107 -8.52 0.19 15.52
C LEU A 107 -8.58 0.00 17.04
N ASN A 108 -9.52 0.67 17.70
CA ASN A 108 -9.85 0.54 19.12
C ASN A 108 -8.72 0.89 20.10
N THR A 109 -7.64 1.55 19.65
CA THR A 109 -6.58 2.04 20.52
C THR A 109 -5.93 3.31 19.95
N PRO A 110 -5.69 4.36 20.76
CA PRO A 110 -4.89 5.52 20.36
C PRO A 110 -3.38 5.25 20.45
N LYS A 111 -2.97 4.15 21.11
CA LYS A 111 -1.56 3.78 21.20
C LYS A 111 -1.06 3.27 19.86
N ILE A 112 0.20 3.54 19.55
CA ILE A 112 0.90 2.89 18.44
C ILE A 112 1.01 1.40 18.80
N ASN A 113 0.10 0.60 18.26
CA ASN A 113 0.06 -0.84 18.42
C ASN A 113 -0.15 -1.47 17.04
N MET A 114 0.90 -2.12 16.55
CA MET A 114 0.97 -2.67 15.21
C MET A 114 0.11 -3.93 15.02
N GLU A 115 -0.34 -4.56 16.11
CA GLU A 115 -1.34 -5.64 16.09
C GLU A 115 -2.77 -5.10 15.89
N LYS A 116 -2.98 -3.81 16.20
CA LYS A 116 -4.24 -3.09 16.00
C LYS A 116 -4.17 -2.13 14.82
N LEU A 117 -3.16 -2.27 13.97
CA LEU A 117 -3.06 -1.48 12.74
C LEU A 117 -4.29 -1.76 11.87
N LEU A 118 -4.85 -0.70 11.29
CA LEU A 118 -5.95 -0.82 10.34
C LEU A 118 -5.47 -1.64 9.13
N GLY A 119 -6.10 -2.80 8.94
CA GLY A 119 -5.94 -3.64 7.77
C GLY A 119 -7.05 -3.41 6.76
N SER A 120 -7.31 -4.42 5.94
CA SER A 120 -8.43 -4.40 4.98
C SER A 120 -9.80 -4.59 5.65
N GLN A 121 -9.86 -5.09 6.88
CA GLN A 121 -11.11 -5.35 7.58
C GLN A 121 -11.31 -4.35 8.72
N ILE A 122 -12.53 -3.81 8.79
CA ILE A 122 -12.98 -2.93 9.87
C ILE A 122 -14.28 -3.51 10.42
N GLY A 123 -14.29 -3.88 11.71
CA GLY A 123 -15.51 -4.28 12.38
C GLY A 123 -16.53 -3.15 12.38
N LEU A 124 -17.82 -3.46 12.21
CA LEU A 124 -18.87 -2.43 12.08
C LEU A 124 -19.02 -1.54 13.33
N GLU A 125 -18.47 -1.98 14.46
CA GLU A 125 -18.45 -1.26 15.74
C GLU A 125 -17.04 -0.73 16.11
N ASP A 126 -16.05 -0.88 15.23
CA ASP A 126 -14.68 -0.46 15.50
C ASP A 126 -14.56 1.06 15.54
N PHE A 127 -13.72 1.52 16.46
CA PHE A 127 -13.35 2.92 16.61
C PHE A 127 -11.99 3.18 15.94
N ILE A 128 -11.92 4.22 15.11
CA ILE A 128 -10.73 4.51 14.29
C ILE A 128 -9.88 5.60 14.94
N PHE A 129 -8.61 5.31 15.22
CA PHE A 129 -7.64 6.29 15.69
C PHE A 129 -6.66 6.64 14.59
N ALA A 130 -6.65 7.90 14.17
CA ALA A 130 -5.76 8.40 13.12
C ALA A 130 -4.45 8.93 13.71
N HIS A 131 -3.34 8.33 13.31
CA HIS A 131 -1.99 8.76 13.67
C HIS A 131 -1.53 9.78 12.64
N VAL A 132 -1.14 10.97 13.09
CA VAL A 132 -0.76 12.09 12.19
C VAL A 132 0.72 12.45 12.34
N LYS A 133 1.27 13.09 11.31
CA LYS A 133 2.65 13.58 11.25
C LYS A 133 2.99 14.41 12.50
N GLY A 134 4.03 14.00 13.21
CA GLY A 134 4.59 14.69 14.36
C GLY A 134 5.99 15.19 14.07
N ILE A 135 6.96 14.72 14.86
CA ILE A 135 8.33 15.21 14.83
C ILE A 135 9.08 14.60 13.64
N LYS A 136 9.74 15.44 12.86
CA LYS A 136 10.66 15.02 11.81
C LYS A 136 12.06 14.84 12.41
N LYS A 137 12.70 13.70 12.16
CA LYS A 137 14.04 13.35 12.63
C LYS A 137 14.90 12.78 11.49
N GLU A 138 16.20 12.99 11.58
CA GLU A 138 17.16 12.45 10.63
C GLU A 138 18.13 11.53 11.38
N VAL A 139 18.32 10.33 10.85
CA VAL A 139 19.16 9.30 11.48
C VAL A 139 20.15 8.77 10.45
N SER A 140 21.44 8.78 10.81
CA SER A 140 22.52 8.18 10.04
C SER A 140 22.83 6.79 10.58
N ILE A 141 22.83 5.79 9.70
CA ILE A 141 23.05 4.39 10.08
C ILE A 141 24.20 3.84 9.23
N TYR A 142 25.17 3.21 9.88
CA TYR A 142 26.22 2.44 9.19
C TYR A 142 25.71 1.03 8.86
N LYS A 143 25.62 0.70 7.57
CA LYS A 143 25.15 -0.60 7.10
C LYS A 143 26.26 -1.66 7.16
N SER A 144 26.49 -2.24 8.33
CA SER A 144 27.48 -3.33 8.49
C SER A 144 26.96 -4.71 8.05
N GLU A 145 25.64 -4.87 7.93
CA GLU A 145 24.96 -6.12 7.59
C GLU A 145 23.95 -5.90 6.47
N ASP A 146 23.60 -6.96 5.74
CA ASP A 146 22.62 -6.89 4.65
C ASP A 146 21.20 -6.66 5.18
N SER A 147 20.91 -7.16 6.38
CA SER A 147 19.65 -6.94 7.08
C SER A 147 19.77 -5.82 8.11
N LEU A 148 18.92 -4.80 7.98
CA LEU A 148 18.88 -3.67 8.91
C LEU A 148 18.08 -3.98 10.18
N GLY A 149 17.17 -4.97 10.09
CA GLY A 149 16.35 -5.45 11.19
C GLY A 149 15.12 -4.59 11.53
N PHE A 150 14.54 -3.89 10.55
CA PHE A 150 13.15 -3.45 10.63
C PHE A 150 12.27 -4.20 9.64
N THR A 151 10.98 -4.26 9.94
CA THR A 151 9.93 -4.73 9.04
C THR A 151 9.08 -3.54 8.62
N ILE A 152 8.85 -3.37 7.32
CA ILE A 152 8.15 -2.21 6.76
C ILE A 152 6.73 -2.61 6.35
N THR A 153 5.79 -1.68 6.54
CA THR A 153 4.45 -1.75 5.97
C THR A 153 4.06 -0.38 5.40
N ASP A 154 2.90 -0.27 4.75
CA ASP A 154 2.38 1.03 4.32
C ASP A 154 0.90 1.18 4.64
N ASN A 155 0.41 2.40 4.45
CA ASN A 155 -0.94 2.79 4.81
C ASN A 155 -1.95 2.67 3.64
N GLY A 156 -1.57 2.05 2.52
CA GLY A 156 -2.38 1.91 1.31
C GLY A 156 -2.43 3.15 0.41
N VAL A 157 -1.86 4.29 0.82
CA VAL A 157 -1.83 5.55 0.04
C VAL A 157 -0.42 6.13 -0.08
N GLY A 158 0.59 5.25 -0.13
CA GLY A 158 1.98 5.62 -0.42
C GLY A 158 2.76 6.20 0.77
N ARG A 159 2.40 5.85 2.01
CA ARG A 159 3.24 6.14 3.19
C ARG A 159 3.73 4.86 3.83
N ALA A 160 5.00 4.53 3.58
CA ALA A 160 5.66 3.41 4.22
C ALA A 160 6.17 3.79 5.62
N PHE A 161 5.97 2.91 6.60
CA PHE A 161 6.40 3.14 7.98
C PHE A 161 6.91 1.84 8.61
N ILE A 162 7.66 2.00 9.70
CA ILE A 162 8.28 0.88 10.42
C ILE A 162 7.20 0.18 11.24
N LYS A 163 6.92 -1.09 10.91
CA LYS A 163 5.96 -1.93 11.63
C LYS A 163 6.62 -2.68 12.78
N ARG A 164 7.88 -3.08 12.63
CA ARG A 164 8.59 -3.84 13.66
C ARG A 164 10.06 -3.49 13.66
N ILE A 165 10.67 -3.53 14.84
CA ILE A 165 12.12 -3.49 15.00
C ILE A 165 12.57 -4.79 15.65
N LYS A 166 13.51 -5.49 15.02
CA LYS A 166 14.13 -6.71 15.54
C LYS A 166 15.11 -6.32 16.66
N GLU A 167 14.94 -6.92 17.83
CA GLU A 167 15.85 -6.73 18.96
C GLU A 167 17.29 -7.13 18.60
N GLY A 168 18.27 -6.32 19.01
CA GLY A 168 19.68 -6.55 18.72
C GLY A 168 20.09 -6.29 17.27
N SER A 169 19.21 -5.70 16.45
CA SER A 169 19.54 -5.30 15.07
C SER A 169 20.27 -3.95 14.99
N LEU A 170 20.78 -3.63 13.79
CA LEU A 170 21.40 -2.33 13.50
C LEU A 170 20.49 -1.15 13.83
N VAL A 171 19.20 -1.29 13.54
CA VAL A 171 18.23 -0.23 13.79
C VAL A 171 17.86 -0.15 15.26
N ASP A 172 17.76 -1.28 15.95
CA ASP A 172 17.56 -1.29 17.40
C ASP A 172 18.73 -0.60 18.14
N ALA A 173 19.96 -0.77 17.66
CA ALA A 173 21.13 -0.09 18.20
C ALA A 173 21.08 1.44 18.06
N ALA A 174 20.35 1.97 17.07
CA ALA A 174 20.22 3.42 16.87
C ALA A 174 19.36 4.11 17.94
N LYS A 175 18.47 3.37 18.64
CA LYS A 175 17.56 3.78 19.73
C LYS A 175 16.63 4.98 19.48
N THR A 176 16.84 5.73 18.40
CA THR A 176 16.09 6.91 17.97
C THR A 176 14.96 6.55 17.01
N ILE A 177 15.04 5.37 16.40
CA ILE A 177 14.05 4.83 15.47
C ILE A 177 13.02 4.03 16.27
N CYS A 178 11.74 4.29 15.99
CA CYS A 178 10.62 3.68 16.69
C CYS A 178 9.64 3.05 15.70
N GLU A 179 8.89 2.05 16.17
CA GLU A 179 7.72 1.56 15.45
C GLU A 179 6.72 2.71 15.23
N GLY A 180 6.16 2.79 14.03
CA GLY A 180 5.27 3.85 13.59
C GLY A 180 5.97 5.00 12.88
N ASP A 181 7.30 5.07 12.91
CA ASP A 181 8.04 6.09 12.16
C ASP A 181 7.81 5.92 10.65
N HIS A 182 7.28 6.98 10.01
CA HIS A 182 7.14 7.04 8.56
C HIS A 182 8.47 7.38 7.93
N ILE A 183 8.91 6.59 6.94
CA ILE A 183 10.11 6.87 6.17
C ILE A 183 9.72 7.88 5.08
N GLU A 184 10.22 9.11 5.16
CA GLU A 184 9.93 10.15 4.16
C GLU A 184 11.04 10.23 3.10
N LEU A 185 12.31 10.12 3.52
CA LEU A 185 13.46 10.12 2.62
C LEU A 185 14.50 9.05 2.96
N ILE A 186 15.15 8.53 1.93
CA ILE A 186 16.34 7.66 2.01
C ILE A 186 17.47 8.34 1.22
N ASN A 187 18.58 8.70 1.87
CA ASN A 187 19.69 9.43 1.23
C ASN A 187 19.22 10.70 0.49
N GLY A 188 18.27 11.43 1.06
CA GLY A 188 17.68 12.63 0.44
C GLY A 188 16.71 12.36 -0.72
N LYS A 189 16.51 11.11 -1.15
CA LYS A 189 15.48 10.74 -2.12
C LYS A 189 14.13 10.60 -1.42
N ASN A 190 13.14 11.38 -1.86
CA ASN A 190 11.77 11.27 -1.38
C ASN A 190 11.15 9.93 -1.83
N ILE A 191 10.58 9.18 -0.90
CA ILE A 191 9.93 7.88 -1.16
C ILE A 191 8.41 7.91 -0.99
N VAL A 192 7.82 9.06 -0.65
CA VAL A 192 6.37 9.21 -0.56
C VAL A 192 5.72 8.87 -1.90
N GLY A 193 4.69 8.04 -1.86
CA GLY A 193 4.02 7.48 -3.03
C GLY A 193 4.46 6.04 -3.35
N LEU A 194 5.63 5.61 -2.86
CA LEU A 194 6.08 4.23 -3.03
C LEU A 194 5.38 3.28 -2.05
N ARG A 195 5.18 2.04 -2.49
CA ARG A 195 4.69 0.95 -1.65
C ARG A 195 5.81 0.42 -0.76
N HIS A 196 5.43 -0.20 0.35
CA HIS A 196 6.39 -0.71 1.33
C HIS A 196 7.42 -1.70 0.75
N PHE A 197 7.05 -2.50 -0.26
CA PHE A 197 7.97 -3.44 -0.91
C PHE A 197 9.05 -2.72 -1.73
N GLU A 198 8.72 -1.62 -2.39
CA GLU A 198 9.70 -0.80 -3.12
C GLU A 198 10.67 -0.14 -2.16
N VAL A 199 10.16 0.36 -1.03
CA VAL A 199 10.97 0.95 0.04
C VAL A 199 11.89 -0.10 0.67
N ALA A 200 11.39 -1.30 0.96
CA ALA A 200 12.19 -2.41 1.48
C ALA A 200 13.29 -2.83 0.50
N LYS A 201 12.97 -2.93 -0.80
CA LYS A 201 13.95 -3.19 -1.86
C LYS A 201 15.04 -2.13 -1.90
N MET A 202 14.68 -0.84 -1.88
CA MET A 202 15.65 0.26 -1.86
C MET A 202 16.61 0.16 -0.65
N LEU A 203 16.11 -0.22 0.52
CA LEU A 203 16.93 -0.35 1.74
C LEU A 203 17.85 -1.58 1.68
N LYS A 204 17.37 -2.68 1.10
CA LYS A 204 18.15 -3.88 0.83
C LYS A 204 19.29 -3.61 -0.16
N GLU A 205 19.05 -2.80 -1.19
CA GLU A 205 20.01 -2.44 -2.24
C GLU A 205 21.05 -1.38 -1.84
N LEU A 206 20.92 -0.76 -0.66
CA LEU A 206 21.94 0.16 -0.15
C LEU A 206 23.32 -0.52 -0.06
N GLU A 207 24.38 0.22 -0.38
CA GLU A 207 25.74 -0.30 -0.32
C GLU A 207 26.12 -0.71 1.11
N LYS A 208 26.63 -1.94 1.25
CA LYS A 208 27.19 -2.44 2.50
C LYS A 208 28.47 -1.67 2.84
N ASP A 209 28.77 -1.55 4.12
CA ASP A 209 29.91 -0.83 4.66
C ASP A 209 29.91 0.68 4.37
N GLN A 210 28.71 1.24 4.16
CA GLN A 210 28.50 2.68 4.02
C GLN A 210 27.45 3.20 5.02
N THR A 211 27.54 4.50 5.29
CA THR A 211 26.52 5.21 6.05
C THR A 211 25.43 5.68 5.10
N PHE A 212 24.18 5.43 5.47
CA PHE A 212 23.01 6.01 4.80
C PHE A 212 22.20 6.83 5.78
N THR A 213 21.39 7.74 5.26
CA THR A 213 20.53 8.64 6.04
C THR A 213 19.07 8.31 5.82
N LEU A 214 18.32 8.25 6.91
CA LEU A 214 16.87 8.17 6.89
C LEU A 214 16.29 9.45 7.46
N THR A 215 15.36 10.03 6.72
CA THR A 215 14.51 11.09 7.26
C THR A 215 13.17 10.48 7.63
N LEU A 216 12.87 10.47 8.93
CA LEU A 216 11.73 9.81 9.53
C LEU A 216 10.76 10.86 10.08
N ILE A 217 9.46 10.54 10.08
CA ILE A 217 8.42 11.31 10.76
C ILE A 217 7.76 10.43 11.80
N GLU A 218 7.93 10.81 13.07
CA GLU A 218 7.29 10.16 14.20
C GLU A 218 5.82 10.58 14.29
N PRO A 219 4.88 9.66 14.58
CA PRO A 219 3.50 10.03 14.87
C PRO A 219 3.39 10.96 16.08
N LYS A 220 2.46 11.92 16.05
CA LYS A 220 2.14 12.68 17.27
C LYS A 220 1.65 11.72 18.35
N LYS A 221 2.30 11.78 19.51
CA LYS A 221 1.89 11.05 20.72
C LYS A 221 0.98 11.94 21.56
N ALA A 222 -0.01 11.34 22.21
CA ALA A 222 -0.76 12.04 23.24
C ALA A 222 0.19 12.40 24.40
N PHE A 223 0.01 13.56 25.02
CA PHE A 223 0.66 13.85 26.28
C PHE A 223 0.06 12.92 27.34
N GLU A 224 0.91 12.14 28.03
CA GLU A 224 0.51 11.38 29.21
C GLU A 224 0.21 12.36 30.36
N ILE A 225 -0.98 12.95 30.33
CA ILE A 225 -1.58 13.46 31.55
C ILE A 225 -2.25 12.25 32.17
N GLU A 226 -1.56 11.57 33.09
CA GLU A 226 -2.16 10.48 33.88
C GLU A 226 -3.46 10.97 34.51
N PRO A 227 -4.63 10.48 34.07
CA PRO A 227 -5.87 10.77 34.77
C PRO A 227 -5.86 9.91 36.02
N ARG A 228 -5.86 10.55 37.20
CA ARG A 228 -6.09 9.90 38.48
C ARG A 228 -7.34 9.00 38.36
N ALA A 229 -7.19 7.72 38.69
CA ALA A 229 -8.20 6.68 38.51
C ALA A 229 -9.59 7.15 38.99
N VAL A 230 -10.54 7.11 38.06
CA VAL A 230 -11.97 7.07 38.39
C VAL A 230 -12.47 5.75 37.83
N ASP A 231 -12.71 4.81 38.73
CA ASP A 231 -13.25 3.49 38.43
C ASP A 231 -14.65 3.61 37.81
N GLY A 232 -14.68 3.59 36.48
CA GLY A 232 -15.89 3.51 35.68
C GLY A 232 -16.01 2.12 35.05
N ASN A 233 -16.54 1.17 35.81
CA ASN A 233 -16.82 -0.19 35.34
C ASN A 233 -17.97 -0.16 34.31
N SER A 234 -17.66 -0.03 33.03
CA SER A 234 -18.61 -0.28 31.94
C SER A 234 -18.36 -1.65 31.35
N SER A 235 -18.88 -2.68 32.02
CA SER A 235 -19.10 -4.00 31.43
C SER A 235 -20.18 -3.88 30.35
N GLY A 236 -19.76 -3.51 29.14
CA GLY A 236 -20.60 -3.56 27.95
C GLY A 236 -20.87 -5.02 27.60
N GLY A 237 -22.09 -5.48 27.90
CA GLY A 237 -22.55 -6.82 27.55
C GLY A 237 -22.38 -7.07 26.05
N LYS A 238 -21.68 -8.16 25.71
CA LYS A 238 -21.63 -8.73 24.37
C LYS A 238 -23.05 -9.08 23.92
N ILE A 239 -23.69 -8.15 23.21
CA ILE A 239 -24.88 -8.43 22.43
C ILE A 239 -24.38 -8.85 21.05
N SER A 240 -24.37 -10.15 20.85
CA SER A 240 -24.07 -10.83 19.59
C SER A 240 -25.10 -10.44 18.52
N ARG A 241 -24.90 -9.32 17.83
CA ARG A 241 -25.38 -9.14 16.45
C ARG A 241 -24.26 -9.61 15.54
N GLY A 242 -24.61 -10.35 14.48
CA GLY A 242 -23.67 -11.02 13.57
C GLY A 242 -22.47 -10.12 13.25
N ARG A 243 -21.26 -10.63 13.47
CA ARG A 243 -20.00 -9.89 13.37
C ARG A 243 -19.65 -9.63 11.91
N GLY A 244 -20.42 -8.76 11.26
CA GLY A 244 -20.04 -8.22 9.97
C GLY A 244 -18.76 -7.39 10.09
N THR A 245 -18.00 -7.36 9.01
CA THR A 245 -16.86 -6.45 8.82
C THR A 245 -17.04 -5.73 7.49
N LEU A 246 -16.61 -4.49 7.45
CA LEU A 246 -16.39 -3.78 6.20
C LEU A 246 -15.02 -4.19 5.66
N ARG A 247 -14.98 -4.85 4.50
CA ARG A 247 -13.76 -5.18 3.79
C ARG A 247 -13.44 -4.09 2.77
N LEU A 248 -12.38 -3.35 3.02
CA LEU A 248 -11.71 -2.44 2.08
C LEU A 248 -10.84 -3.26 1.13
N ARG A 249 -11.06 -3.11 -0.17
CA ARG A 249 -10.29 -3.79 -1.22
C ARG A 249 -9.43 -2.78 -1.97
N SER A 250 -8.21 -3.15 -2.33
CA SER A 250 -7.35 -2.36 -3.24
C SER A 250 -7.95 -2.21 -4.64
N LYS A 251 -8.73 -3.21 -5.09
CA LYS A 251 -9.46 -3.20 -6.37
C LYS A 251 -10.95 -3.45 -6.11
N GLY A 252 -11.79 -2.44 -6.37
CA GLY A 252 -13.25 -2.51 -6.25
C GLY A 252 -13.82 -1.79 -5.01
N PRO A 253 -15.16 -1.70 -4.91
CA PRO A 253 -15.83 -1.07 -3.76
C PRO A 253 -15.73 -1.92 -2.51
N ALA A 254 -15.86 -1.29 -1.34
CA ALA A 254 -15.94 -2.01 -0.07
C ALA A 254 -17.19 -2.89 0.02
N THR A 255 -17.04 -4.04 0.65
CA THR A 255 -18.11 -5.03 0.82
C THR A 255 -18.30 -5.35 2.30
N VAL A 256 -19.56 -5.57 2.73
CA VAL A 256 -19.83 -6.10 4.06
C VAL A 256 -19.73 -7.61 3.99
N GLU A 257 -18.77 -8.18 4.72
CA GLU A 257 -18.46 -9.60 4.74
C GLU A 257 -18.52 -10.15 6.15
N GLU A 258 -18.75 -11.46 6.27
CA GLU A 258 -18.54 -12.16 7.54
C GLU A 258 -17.04 -12.20 7.85
N LEU A 259 -16.70 -12.22 9.14
CA LEU A 259 -15.30 -12.41 9.55
C LEU A 259 -14.73 -13.70 8.94
N PRO A 260 -13.47 -13.71 8.49
CA PRO A 260 -12.79 -14.94 8.13
C PRO A 260 -12.87 -15.93 9.28
N SER A 261 -12.96 -17.21 8.95
CA SER A 261 -12.87 -18.28 9.95
C SER A 261 -11.50 -18.26 10.64
N GLU A 262 -11.42 -18.77 11.88
CA GLU A 262 -10.15 -18.81 12.63
C GLU A 262 -9.03 -19.51 11.86
N THR A 263 -9.37 -20.52 11.05
CA THR A 263 -8.43 -21.23 10.18
C THR A 263 -7.88 -20.33 9.06
N GLU A 264 -8.74 -19.51 8.45
CA GLU A 264 -8.35 -18.55 7.42
C GLU A 264 -7.50 -17.44 8.02
N GLU A 265 -7.87 -16.90 9.20
CA GLU A 265 -7.05 -15.91 9.90
C GLU A 265 -5.64 -16.43 10.21
N LYS A 266 -5.53 -17.67 10.71
CA LYS A 266 -4.23 -18.32 10.94
C LYS A 266 -3.42 -18.47 9.65
N ALA A 267 -4.07 -18.86 8.55
CA ALA A 267 -3.41 -19.02 7.26
C ALA A 267 -2.88 -17.69 6.73
N ILE A 268 -3.71 -16.65 6.75
CA ILE A 268 -3.33 -15.29 6.33
C ILE A 268 -2.17 -14.78 7.20
N LYS A 269 -2.20 -15.01 8.51
CA LYS A 269 -1.10 -14.64 9.41
C LYS A 269 0.20 -15.38 9.06
N LYS A 270 0.15 -16.69 8.80
CA LYS A 270 1.33 -17.47 8.38
C LYS A 270 1.90 -16.96 7.06
N LEU A 271 1.05 -16.54 6.12
CA LEU A 271 1.47 -15.89 4.88
C LEU A 271 2.13 -14.52 5.13
N ASP A 272 1.56 -13.69 6.01
CA ASP A 272 2.15 -12.39 6.41
C ASP A 272 3.53 -12.59 7.08
N ASP A 273 3.70 -13.66 7.85
CA ASP A 273 4.99 -14.01 8.46
C ASP A 273 6.02 -14.49 7.41
N LEU A 274 5.58 -15.18 6.34
CA LEU A 274 6.44 -15.52 5.20
C LEU A 274 6.87 -14.26 4.41
N LEU A 275 5.98 -13.28 4.23
CA LEU A 275 6.33 -11.99 3.62
C LEU A 275 7.43 -11.28 4.43
N GLU A 276 7.34 -11.33 5.76
CA GLU A 276 8.34 -10.75 6.65
C GLU A 276 9.68 -11.49 6.51
N LEU A 277 9.64 -12.82 6.49
CA LEU A 277 10.84 -13.65 6.40
C LEU A 277 11.60 -13.44 5.08
N TYR A 278 10.90 -13.43 3.95
CA TYR A 278 11.53 -13.40 2.63
C TYR A 278 11.81 -11.98 2.12
N MET A 279 10.99 -11.01 2.51
CA MET A 279 11.05 -9.66 1.94
C MET A 279 11.24 -8.55 2.98
N GLY A 280 11.16 -8.85 4.28
CA GLY A 280 11.24 -7.83 5.34
C GLY A 280 10.04 -6.88 5.34
N ILE A 281 8.89 -7.34 4.82
CA ILE A 281 7.67 -6.55 4.76
C ILE A 281 6.50 -7.31 5.37
N ARG A 282 5.49 -6.56 5.84
CA ARG A 282 4.21 -7.13 6.26
C ARG A 282 3.09 -6.42 5.52
N ASP A 283 2.24 -7.19 4.86
CA ASP A 283 1.06 -6.71 4.16
C ASP A 283 -0.05 -7.76 4.27
N ILE A 284 -0.96 -7.52 5.21
CA ILE A 284 -2.09 -8.40 5.48
C ILE A 284 -3.05 -8.44 4.28
N GLU A 285 -3.15 -7.37 3.51
CA GLU A 285 -4.00 -7.35 2.32
C GLU A 285 -3.41 -8.23 1.22
N LEU A 286 -2.10 -8.12 0.99
CA LEU A 286 -1.38 -8.99 0.08
C LEU A 286 -1.49 -10.45 0.53
N ALA A 287 -1.25 -10.74 1.80
CA ALA A 287 -1.37 -12.09 2.36
C ALA A 287 -2.80 -12.67 2.22
N ALA A 288 -3.84 -11.86 2.48
CA ALA A 288 -5.23 -12.26 2.26
C ALA A 288 -5.50 -12.53 0.79
N THR A 289 -4.99 -11.69 -0.11
CA THR A 289 -5.15 -11.87 -1.56
C THR A 289 -4.47 -13.15 -2.05
N MET A 290 -3.28 -13.46 -1.55
CA MET A 290 -2.56 -14.70 -1.84
C MET A 290 -3.33 -15.94 -1.34
N PHE A 291 -3.88 -15.87 -0.13
CA PHE A 291 -4.71 -16.94 0.43
C PHE A 291 -5.94 -17.20 -0.44
N GLU A 292 -6.67 -16.15 -0.82
CA GLU A 292 -7.87 -16.23 -1.67
C GLU A 292 -7.55 -16.80 -3.05
N ALA A 293 -6.40 -16.44 -3.64
CA ALA A 293 -5.96 -16.98 -4.93
C ALA A 293 -5.65 -18.50 -4.86
N GLY A 294 -5.19 -19.00 -3.72
CA GLY A 294 -4.79 -20.41 -3.53
C GLY A 294 -5.82 -21.33 -2.89
N LYS A 295 -6.84 -20.80 -2.21
CA LYS A 295 -7.79 -21.63 -1.43
C LYS A 295 -8.57 -22.64 -2.29
N ASP A 296 -8.82 -22.34 -3.56
CA ASP A 296 -9.57 -23.23 -4.46
C ASP A 296 -8.68 -24.06 -5.40
N LYS A 297 -7.36 -23.87 -5.34
CA LYS A 297 -6.40 -24.58 -6.22
C LYS A 297 -6.08 -25.98 -5.68
N LYS A 298 -5.71 -26.88 -6.59
CA LYS A 298 -5.48 -28.31 -6.28
C LYS A 298 -4.02 -28.73 -6.31
N ASN A 299 -3.17 -28.00 -7.02
CA ASN A 299 -1.76 -28.30 -7.17
C ASN A 299 -0.91 -27.01 -7.16
N PRO A 300 0.41 -27.13 -6.90
CA PRO A 300 1.33 -25.99 -6.87
C PRO A 300 1.37 -25.19 -8.18
N ASP A 301 1.28 -25.86 -9.34
CA ASP A 301 1.38 -25.19 -10.64
C ASP A 301 0.18 -24.27 -10.92
N GLU A 302 -1.04 -24.75 -10.63
CA GLU A 302 -2.27 -23.94 -10.69
C GLU A 302 -2.22 -22.76 -9.72
N PHE A 303 -1.61 -22.95 -8.55
CA PHE A 303 -1.41 -21.89 -7.58
C PHE A 303 -0.39 -20.86 -8.08
N ALA A 304 0.74 -21.29 -8.62
CA ALA A 304 1.78 -20.39 -9.14
C ALA A 304 1.23 -19.49 -10.24
N VAL A 305 0.44 -20.03 -11.18
CA VAL A 305 -0.22 -19.24 -12.23
C VAL A 305 -1.20 -18.22 -11.63
N ALA A 306 -2.04 -18.65 -10.69
CA ALA A 306 -3.02 -17.75 -10.06
C ALA A 306 -2.36 -16.67 -9.19
N LEU A 307 -1.23 -17.00 -8.57
CA LEU A 307 -0.43 -16.05 -7.80
C LEU A 307 0.19 -15.02 -8.75
N ASP A 308 0.80 -15.45 -9.84
CA ASP A 308 1.41 -14.55 -10.83
C ASP A 308 0.39 -13.60 -11.47
N GLU A 309 -0.83 -14.07 -11.75
CA GLU A 309 -1.93 -13.22 -12.25
C GLU A 309 -2.30 -12.07 -11.30
N VAL A 310 -2.16 -12.28 -10.00
CA VAL A 310 -2.64 -11.33 -8.98
C VAL A 310 -1.50 -10.47 -8.41
N VAL A 311 -0.29 -11.03 -8.32
CA VAL A 311 0.88 -10.43 -7.65
C VAL A 311 2.20 -10.62 -8.43
N GLY A 312 2.15 -10.90 -9.73
CA GLY A 312 3.35 -11.17 -10.56
C GLY A 312 4.39 -10.03 -10.57
N ASP A 313 3.97 -8.79 -10.32
CA ASP A 313 4.87 -7.63 -10.20
C ASP A 313 5.92 -7.77 -9.08
N PHE A 314 5.68 -8.65 -8.10
CA PHE A 314 6.59 -8.86 -6.97
C PHE A 314 7.77 -9.80 -7.26
N ALA A 315 7.69 -10.61 -8.33
CA ALA A 315 8.72 -11.58 -8.71
C ALA A 315 9.20 -12.45 -7.52
N PHE A 316 8.28 -13.18 -6.90
CA PHE A 316 8.59 -14.04 -5.75
C PHE A 316 9.57 -15.17 -6.11
N PRO A 317 10.51 -15.53 -5.22
CA PRO A 317 11.31 -16.73 -5.39
C PRO A 317 10.45 -18.00 -5.39
N ASP A 318 10.85 -19.02 -6.15
CA ASP A 318 10.11 -20.29 -6.21
C ASP A 318 9.91 -20.92 -4.82
N GLU A 319 10.94 -20.85 -3.96
CA GLU A 319 10.88 -21.33 -2.57
C GLU A 319 9.75 -20.66 -1.77
N PHE A 320 9.54 -19.35 -1.97
CA PHE A 320 8.45 -18.62 -1.32
C PHE A 320 7.09 -19.13 -1.82
N VAL A 321 6.94 -19.35 -3.12
CA VAL A 321 5.68 -19.88 -3.70
C VAL A 321 5.35 -21.27 -3.14
N PHE A 322 6.36 -22.14 -3.00
CA PHE A 322 6.20 -23.46 -2.38
C PHE A 322 5.79 -23.37 -0.90
N ASP A 323 6.43 -22.50 -0.12
CA ASP A 323 6.12 -22.33 1.30
C ASP A 323 4.72 -21.75 1.53
N VAL A 324 4.29 -20.80 0.69
CA VAL A 324 2.92 -20.27 0.72
C VAL A 324 1.91 -21.36 0.37
N TRP A 325 2.17 -22.16 -0.67
CA TRP A 325 1.32 -23.30 -1.01
C TRP A 325 1.20 -24.31 0.14
N GLY A 326 2.33 -24.63 0.78
CA GLY A 326 2.37 -25.48 1.97
C GLY A 326 1.53 -24.92 3.12
N ALA A 327 1.65 -23.62 3.41
CA ALA A 327 0.88 -22.94 4.44
C ALA A 327 -0.64 -22.98 4.18
N ILE A 328 -1.07 -22.77 2.94
CA ILE A 328 -2.49 -22.90 2.53
C ILE A 328 -2.96 -24.35 2.64
N GLY A 329 -2.12 -25.31 2.24
CA GLY A 329 -2.40 -26.75 2.36
C GLY A 329 -2.59 -27.20 3.81
N ASP A 330 -1.74 -26.73 4.73
CA ASP A 330 -1.86 -26.97 6.16
C ASP A 330 -3.18 -26.41 6.71
N ALA A 331 -3.58 -25.22 6.25
CA ALA A 331 -4.85 -24.59 6.62
C ALA A 331 -6.04 -25.47 6.25
N LYS A 332 -6.07 -25.94 4.99
CA LYS A 332 -7.13 -26.83 4.47
C LYS A 332 -7.25 -28.12 5.26
N GLN A 333 -6.13 -28.62 5.77
CA GLN A 333 -6.07 -29.88 6.53
C GLN A 333 -6.26 -29.70 8.04
N GLY A 334 -6.51 -28.46 8.51
CA GLY A 334 -6.65 -28.15 9.93
C GLY A 334 -5.37 -28.35 10.73
N ARG A 335 -4.20 -28.31 10.07
CA ARG A 335 -2.88 -28.56 10.69
C ARG A 335 -2.15 -27.30 11.12
N LEU A 336 -2.76 -26.12 10.94
CA LEU A 336 -2.23 -24.86 11.46
C LEU A 336 -2.39 -24.80 12.98
N GLN A 337 -1.33 -25.17 13.69
CA GLN A 337 -1.21 -24.95 15.14
C GLN A 337 -1.10 -23.45 15.43
#